data_AF-G0LYM1-F1
#
_entry.id   AF-G0LYM1-F1
#
_cell.length_a   1.000
_cell.length_b   1.000
_cell.length_c   1.000
_cell.angle_alpha   90.00
_cell.angle_beta   90.00
_cell.angle_gamma   90.00
#
_symmetry.space_group_name_H-M   'P 1'
#
loop_
_entity.id
_entity.type
_entity.pdbx_description
1 polymer ?
#
loop_
_entity_poly.entity_id
_entity_poly.type
_entity_poly.pdbx_seq_one_letter_code
_entity_poly.pdbx_strand_id
1 'polypeptide(L)'
;MQLWIWFIKEDQLIKNFEPEPYFELNTEILANQQKFEAKLDPYQRFKDESGLMTFMQAKHVQKGLQDGLIKDVQKQAKKSTSPQLFSLSSLQSAMNKRYHASASQTLAAIQSLYEDKLLSYPRTDCAYMVDCKFNPNFLTN
;
A
#
# COMPACT_ATOMS: atom_id res chain seq x y z
N MET A 1 -23.19 -14.44 -9.40
CA MET A 1 -22.95 -14.27 -10.85
C MET A 1 -21.94 -13.15 -11.18
N GLN A 2 -21.99 -11.98 -10.54
CA GLN A 2 -21.05 -10.86 -10.79
C GLN A 2 -19.57 -11.14 -10.44
N LEU A 3 -19.29 -11.80 -9.31
CA LEU A 3 -17.91 -12.13 -8.88
C LEU A 3 -17.18 -13.09 -9.85
N TRP A 4 -17.90 -14.04 -10.43
CA TRP A 4 -17.34 -15.03 -11.35
C TRP A 4 -16.94 -14.38 -12.69
N ILE A 5 -17.75 -13.43 -13.16
CA ILE A 5 -17.43 -12.61 -14.35
C ILE A 5 -16.20 -11.74 -14.09
N TRP A 6 -16.08 -11.16 -12.90
CA TRP A 6 -14.92 -10.35 -12.54
C TRP A 6 -13.63 -11.18 -12.50
N PHE A 7 -13.66 -12.35 -11.87
CA PHE A 7 -12.51 -13.26 -11.83
C PHE A 7 -12.05 -13.68 -13.22
N ILE A 8 -12.99 -14.06 -14.10
CA ILE A 8 -12.66 -14.41 -15.49
C ILE A 8 -12.06 -13.21 -16.22
N LYS A 9 -12.62 -12.00 -16.05
CA LYS A 9 -12.07 -10.79 -16.68
C LYS A 9 -10.64 -10.50 -16.22
N GLU A 10 -10.37 -10.58 -14.92
CA GLU A 10 -9.03 -10.34 -14.38
C GLU A 10 -8.03 -11.41 -14.84
N ASP A 11 -8.41 -12.68 -14.84
CA ASP A 11 -7.59 -13.78 -15.36
C ASP A 11 -7.27 -13.61 -16.86
N GLN A 12 -8.24 -13.15 -17.67
CA GLN A 12 -8.01 -12.82 -19.08
C GLN A 12 -7.08 -11.61 -19.23
N LEU A 13 -7.22 -10.58 -18.39
CA LEU A 13 -6.33 -9.41 -18.40
C LEU A 13 -4.90 -9.80 -18.04
N ILE A 14 -4.70 -10.68 -17.05
CA ILE A 14 -3.37 -11.18 -16.67
C ILE A 14 -2.79 -12.06 -17.78
N LYS A 15 -3.58 -12.94 -18.39
CA LYS A 15 -3.12 -13.80 -19.50
C LYS A 15 -2.75 -13.04 -20.76
N ASN A 16 -3.46 -11.96 -21.06
CA ASN A 16 -3.22 -11.11 -22.21
C ASN A 16 -2.27 -9.93 -21.89
N PHE A 17 -1.71 -9.87 -20.68
CA PHE A 17 -0.76 -8.83 -20.31
C PHE A 17 0.60 -9.13 -20.96
N GLU A 18 0.93 -8.35 -21.98
CA GLU A 18 2.25 -8.37 -22.61
C GLU A 18 3.11 -7.27 -21.99
N PRO A 19 4.23 -7.60 -21.31
CA PRO A 19 5.10 -6.61 -20.72
C PRO A 19 5.84 -5.82 -21.81
N GLU A 20 5.44 -4.57 -22.03
CA GLU A 20 6.13 -3.65 -22.93
C GLU A 20 7.29 -2.96 -22.21
N PRO A 21 8.50 -2.91 -22.80
CA PRO A 21 9.60 -2.15 -22.24
C PRO A 21 9.26 -0.65 -22.25
N TYR A 22 9.62 0.04 -21.17
CA TYR A 22 9.46 1.48 -21.04
C TYR A 22 10.68 2.10 -20.37
N PHE A 23 10.88 3.38 -20.62
CA PHE A 23 11.96 4.17 -20.05
C PHE A 23 11.38 5.21 -19.09
N GLU A 24 12.07 5.41 -17.96
CA GLU A 24 11.78 6.46 -16.98
C GLU A 24 13.01 7.35 -16.82
N LEU A 25 12.77 8.61 -16.48
CA LEU A 25 13.84 9.55 -16.12
C LEU A 25 13.98 9.57 -14.59
N ASN A 26 15.04 8.92 -14.11
CA ASN A 26 15.46 9.00 -12.72
C ASN A 26 16.77 9.79 -12.62
N THR A 27 16.90 10.59 -11.57
CA THR A 27 18.08 11.42 -11.34
C THR A 27 18.57 11.23 -9.92
N GLU A 28 19.88 11.08 -9.76
CA GLU A 28 20.52 11.07 -8.44
C GLU A 28 20.90 12.52 -8.10
N ILE A 29 20.32 13.06 -7.04
CA ILE A 29 20.60 14.42 -6.59
C ILE A 29 21.53 14.35 -5.38
N LEU A 30 22.64 15.08 -5.47
CA LEU A 30 23.62 15.28 -4.40
C LEU A 30 23.36 16.64 -3.76
N ALA A 31 22.71 16.68 -2.61
CA ALA A 31 22.49 17.92 -1.87
C ALA A 31 22.92 17.75 -0.41
N ASN A 32 23.68 18.71 0.13
CA ASN A 32 24.09 18.73 1.55
C ASN A 32 24.67 17.40 2.06
N GLN A 33 25.56 16.77 1.27
CA GLN A 33 26.20 15.47 1.57
C GLN A 33 25.24 14.26 1.63
N GLN A 34 23.98 14.43 1.24
CA GLN A 34 23.00 13.36 1.12
C GLN A 34 22.70 13.08 -0.35
N LYS A 35 22.62 11.80 -0.68
CA LYS A 35 22.23 11.32 -2.00
C LYS A 35 20.79 10.85 -1.95
N PHE A 36 19.95 11.30 -2.88
CA PHE A 36 18.60 10.77 -3.02
C PHE A 36 18.23 10.64 -4.49
N GLU A 37 17.37 9.66 -4.78
CA GLU A 37 16.80 9.45 -6.10
C GLU A 37 15.55 10.32 -6.27
N ALA A 38 15.52 11.13 -7.32
CA ALA A 38 14.38 11.91 -7.71
C ALA A 38 13.81 11.37 -9.03
N LYS A 39 12.50 11.17 -9.03
CA LYS A 39 11.73 10.80 -10.22
C LYS A 39 11.13 12.05 -10.85
N LEU A 40 10.93 11.99 -12.16
CA LEU A 40 10.26 13.06 -12.90
C LEU A 40 8.85 13.33 -12.35
N ASP A 41 8.55 14.60 -12.10
CA ASP A 41 7.22 15.11 -11.75
C ASP A 41 6.81 16.20 -12.76
N PRO A 42 5.67 16.08 -13.47
CA PRO A 42 4.71 14.97 -13.42
C PRO A 42 5.29 13.64 -13.92
N TYR A 43 4.85 12.54 -13.32
CA TYR A 43 5.30 11.21 -13.68
C TYR A 43 4.98 10.87 -15.14
N GLN A 44 6.01 10.51 -15.91
CA GLN A 44 5.89 10.20 -17.32
C GLN A 44 6.79 9.01 -17.69
N ARG A 45 6.22 8.08 -18.46
CA ARG A 45 6.93 6.96 -19.09
C ARG A 45 7.14 7.24 -20.57
N PHE A 46 8.26 6.78 -21.11
CA PHE A 46 8.59 6.88 -22.52
C PHE A 46 8.64 5.48 -23.12
N LYS A 47 8.03 5.28 -24.30
CA LYS A 47 8.08 4.00 -25.00
C LYS A 47 9.46 3.72 -25.58
N ASP A 48 10.10 4.76 -26.09
CA ASP A 48 11.39 4.69 -26.78
C ASP A 48 12.43 5.61 -26.14
N GLU A 49 13.71 5.25 -26.25
CA GLU A 49 14.83 6.10 -25.82
C GLU A 49 14.84 7.43 -26.59
N SER A 50 14.41 7.45 -27.86
CA SER A 50 14.32 8.68 -28.66
C SER A 50 13.35 9.71 -28.07
N GLY A 51 12.21 9.25 -27.54
CA GLY A 51 11.23 10.09 -26.86
C GLY A 51 11.79 10.68 -25.56
N LEU A 52 12.53 9.86 -24.81
CA LEU A 52 13.24 10.31 -23.61
C LEU A 52 14.32 11.34 -23.95
N MET A 53 15.15 11.09 -24.96
CA MET A 53 16.21 12.01 -25.38
C MET A 53 15.65 13.33 -25.90
N THR A 54 14.54 13.31 -26.63
CA THR A 54 13.83 14.53 -27.08
C THR A 54 13.30 15.32 -25.89
N PHE A 55 12.73 14.63 -24.90
CA PHE A 55 12.26 15.27 -23.66
C PHE A 55 13.41 15.89 -22.87
N MET A 56 14.53 15.17 -22.72
CA MET A 56 15.74 15.68 -22.06
C MET A 56 16.27 16.93 -22.78
N GLN A 57 16.38 16.90 -24.11
CA GLN A 57 16.81 18.05 -24.92
C GLN A 57 15.88 19.26 -24.77
N ALA A 58 14.55 19.05 -24.85
CA ALA A 58 13.55 20.11 -24.69
C ALA A 58 13.58 20.77 -23.31
N LYS A 59 14.07 20.05 -22.29
CA LYS A 59 14.25 20.55 -20.92
C LYS A 59 15.68 20.99 -20.62
N HIS A 60 16.56 20.99 -21.61
CA HIS A 60 18.00 21.27 -21.45
C HIS A 60 18.71 20.38 -20.42
N VAL A 61 18.18 19.17 -20.21
CA VAL A 61 18.75 18.15 -19.32
C VAL A 61 19.66 17.25 -20.15
N GLN A 62 20.83 16.91 -19.61
CA GLN A 62 21.80 16.03 -20.25
C GLN A 62 22.16 14.88 -19.30
N LYS A 63 22.58 13.75 -19.87
CA LYS A 63 23.13 12.64 -19.09
C LYS A 63 24.47 13.11 -18.48
N GLY A 64 24.53 13.27 -17.16
CA GLY A 64 25.74 13.71 -16.46
C GLY A 64 25.45 14.53 -15.21
N LEU A 65 26.49 15.10 -14.61
CA LEU A 65 26.36 16.01 -13.49
C LEU A 65 25.84 17.36 -14.00
N GLN A 66 24.69 17.78 -13.47
CA GLN A 66 24.10 19.08 -13.78
C GLN A 66 23.73 19.80 -12.49
N ASP A 67 23.87 21.12 -12.50
CA ASP A 67 23.44 21.96 -11.39
C ASP A 67 21.91 22.01 -11.35
N GLY A 68 21.34 21.62 -10.22
CA GLY A 68 19.91 21.69 -9.95
C GLY A 68 19.60 22.73 -8.88
N LEU A 69 18.58 23.56 -9.10
CA LEU A 69 18.05 24.44 -8.07
C LEU A 69 16.85 23.78 -7.38
N ILE A 70 16.96 23.53 -6.08
CA ILE A 70 15.83 23.09 -5.27
C ILE A 70 14.87 24.27 -5.12
N LYS A 71 13.70 24.20 -5.77
CA LYS A 71 12.72 25.29 -5.77
C LYS A 71 11.90 25.37 -4.49
N ASP A 72 11.57 24.22 -3.90
CA ASP A 72 10.74 24.12 -2.70
C ASP A 72 11.10 22.85 -1.89
N VAL A 73 11.01 22.94 -0.57
CA VAL A 73 11.19 21.80 0.35
C VAL A 73 10.08 21.84 1.37
N GLN A 74 9.10 20.94 1.22
CA GLN A 74 8.00 20.82 2.17
C GLN A 74 8.29 19.71 3.18
N LYS A 75 8.36 20.08 4.46
CA LYS A 75 8.46 19.13 5.58
C LYS A 75 7.12 19.08 6.29
N GLN A 76 6.40 17.97 6.13
CA GLN A 76 5.12 17.76 6.80
C GLN A 76 5.26 16.66 7.85
N ALA A 77 4.86 16.98 9.08
CA ALA A 77 4.74 15.97 10.13
C ALA A 77 3.51 15.10 9.85
N LYS A 78 3.73 13.88 9.35
CA LYS A 78 2.65 12.91 9.19
C LYS A 78 2.32 12.27 10.54
N LYS A 79 1.12 12.52 11.05
CA LYS A 79 0.55 11.74 12.17
C LYS A 79 -0.09 10.48 11.59
N SER A 80 0.45 9.31 11.91
CA SER A 80 -0.28 8.06 11.72
C SER A 80 -1.20 7.84 12.92
N THR A 81 -2.50 7.70 12.68
CA THR A 81 -3.42 7.25 13.70
C THR A 81 -3.14 5.78 14.04
N SER A 82 -3.50 5.35 15.26
CA SER A 82 -3.47 3.93 15.62
C SER A 82 -4.31 3.13 14.62
N PRO A 83 -3.88 1.90 14.25
CA PRO A 83 -4.73 1.00 13.50
C PRO A 83 -6.08 0.83 14.18
N GLN A 84 -7.14 0.78 13.40
CA GLN A 84 -8.49 0.48 13.91
C GLN A 84 -8.54 -0.96 14.43
N LEU A 85 -9.53 -1.24 15.27
CA LEU A 85 -9.81 -2.60 15.73
C LEU A 85 -10.17 -3.51 14.53
N PHE A 86 -9.88 -4.79 14.66
CA PHE A 86 -10.17 -5.75 13.60
C PHE A 86 -11.67 -6.04 13.50
N SER A 87 -12.23 -5.90 12.30
CA SER A 87 -13.43 -6.65 11.88
C SER A 87 -13.07 -8.10 11.53
N LEU A 88 -14.06 -9.00 11.51
CA LEU A 88 -13.85 -10.41 11.13
C LEU A 88 -13.08 -10.56 9.81
N SER A 89 -13.48 -9.84 8.76
CA SER A 89 -12.83 -9.91 7.43
C SER A 89 -11.40 -9.39 7.45
N SER A 90 -11.14 -8.32 8.22
CA SER A 90 -9.80 -7.75 8.36
C SER A 90 -8.87 -8.67 9.16
N LEU A 91 -9.39 -9.35 10.19
CA LEU A 91 -8.65 -10.35 10.97
C LEU A 91 -8.33 -11.58 10.13
N GLN A 92 -9.32 -12.11 9.39
CA GLN A 92 -9.11 -13.22 8.46
C GLN A 92 -8.06 -12.87 7.39
N SER A 93 -8.09 -11.65 6.86
CA SER A 93 -7.08 -11.17 5.91
C SER A 93 -5.70 -11.01 6.55
N ALA A 94 -5.61 -10.49 7.77
CA ALA A 94 -4.36 -10.35 8.50
C ALA A 94 -3.75 -11.72 8.85
N MET A 95 -4.57 -12.68 9.29
CA MET A 95 -4.14 -14.04 9.57
C MET A 95 -3.72 -14.79 8.30
N ASN A 96 -4.40 -14.58 7.18
CA ASN A 96 -3.97 -15.13 5.90
C ASN A 96 -2.62 -14.56 5.46
N LYS A 97 -2.42 -13.23 5.56
CA LYS A 97 -1.15 -12.58 5.23
C LYS A 97 0.01 -13.02 6.11
N ARG A 98 -0.22 -13.23 7.41
CA ARG A 98 0.84 -13.51 8.38
C ARG A 98 1.10 -15.00 8.60
N TYR A 99 0.07 -15.83 8.51
CA TYR A 99 0.13 -17.24 8.87
C TYR A 99 -0.41 -18.18 7.78
N HIS A 100 -0.80 -17.65 6.61
CA HIS A 100 -1.44 -18.42 5.53
C HIS A 100 -2.67 -19.22 5.99
N ALA A 101 -3.30 -18.79 7.08
CA ALA A 101 -4.52 -19.42 7.59
C ALA A 101 -5.69 -19.12 6.65
N SER A 102 -6.49 -20.14 6.37
CA SER A 102 -7.77 -19.97 5.69
C SER A 102 -8.75 -19.20 6.57
N ALA A 103 -9.78 -18.61 5.94
CA ALA A 103 -10.85 -17.94 6.66
C ALA A 103 -11.56 -18.88 7.66
N SER A 104 -11.71 -20.17 7.31
CA SER A 104 -12.33 -21.19 8.15
C SER A 104 -11.48 -21.52 9.39
N GLN A 105 -10.17 -21.72 9.21
CA GLN A 105 -9.24 -21.95 10.33
C GLN A 105 -9.20 -20.77 11.30
N THR A 106 -9.18 -19.55 10.75
CA THR A 106 -9.21 -18.33 11.55
C THR A 106 -10.53 -18.24 12.33
N LEU A 107 -11.67 -18.53 11.69
CA LEU A 107 -12.98 -18.53 12.35
C LEU A 107 -13.06 -19.58 13.47
N ALA A 108 -12.55 -20.78 13.23
CA ALA A 108 -12.53 -21.85 14.24
C ALA A 108 -11.68 -21.46 15.46
N ALA A 109 -10.50 -20.87 15.24
CA ALA A 109 -9.65 -20.40 16.34
C ALA A 109 -10.33 -19.29 17.15
N ILE A 110 -10.96 -18.33 16.49
CA ILE A 110 -11.68 -17.25 17.17
C ILE A 110 -12.91 -17.79 17.92
N GLN A 111 -13.62 -18.76 17.35
CA GLN A 111 -14.77 -19.41 18.00
C GLN A 111 -14.34 -20.11 19.30
N SER A 112 -13.22 -20.84 19.29
CA SER A 112 -12.66 -21.47 20.49
C SER A 112 -12.37 -20.44 21.58
N LEU A 113 -11.69 -19.34 21.23
CA LEU A 113 -11.36 -18.28 22.18
C LEU A 113 -12.60 -17.55 22.73
N TYR A 114 -13.68 -17.47 21.96
CA TYR A 114 -14.96 -16.93 22.42
C TYR A 114 -15.63 -17.85 23.44
N GLU A 115 -15.62 -19.16 23.19
CA GLU A 115 -16.13 -20.17 24.13
C GLU A 115 -15.35 -20.17 25.44
N ASP A 116 -14.04 -19.90 25.36
CA ASP A 116 -13.15 -19.70 26.51
C ASP A 116 -13.31 -18.31 27.18
N LYS A 117 -14.23 -17.46 26.69
CA LYS A 117 -14.53 -16.10 27.19
C LYS A 117 -13.33 -15.14 27.18
N LEU A 118 -12.33 -15.40 26.34
CA LEU A 118 -11.13 -14.56 26.20
C LEU A 118 -11.35 -13.37 25.24
N LEU A 119 -12.42 -13.42 24.42
CA LEU A 119 -12.76 -12.35 23.47
C LEU A 119 -14.27 -12.11 23.36
N SER A 120 -14.64 -10.92 22.87
CA SER A 120 -16.03 -10.53 22.60
C SER A 120 -16.55 -11.12 21.29
N TYR A 121 -17.88 -11.27 21.18
CA TYR A 121 -18.54 -11.99 20.07
C TYR A 121 -17.96 -11.69 18.67
N PRO A 122 -17.39 -12.70 18.00
CA PRO A 122 -16.47 -12.49 16.89
C PRO A 122 -17.11 -12.35 15.51
N ARG A 123 -18.42 -12.58 15.39
CA ARG A 123 -19.12 -12.49 14.10
C ARG A 123 -19.69 -11.09 13.85
N THR A 124 -18.98 -10.07 14.32
CA THR A 124 -19.36 -8.67 14.09
C THR A 124 -18.49 -8.09 12.98
N ASP A 125 -19.16 -7.57 11.95
CA ASP A 125 -18.52 -6.87 10.83
C ASP A 125 -18.11 -5.44 11.19
N CYS A 126 -18.35 -5.02 12.44
CA CYS A 126 -18.06 -3.66 12.91
C CYS A 126 -16.62 -3.56 13.41
N ALA A 127 -15.81 -2.73 12.75
CA ALA A 127 -14.49 -2.29 13.22
C ALA A 127 -14.56 -1.25 14.37
N TYR A 128 -15.78 -0.96 14.87
CA TYR A 128 -16.05 -0.02 15.94
C TYR A 128 -16.48 -0.80 17.19
N MET A 129 -15.79 -0.57 18.32
CA MET A 129 -16.40 -0.82 19.61
C MET A 129 -17.56 0.17 19.75
N VAL A 130 -18.79 -0.35 19.83
CA VAL A 130 -19.92 0.47 20.24
C VAL A 130 -19.58 1.04 21.62
N ASP A 131 -19.70 2.35 21.79
CA ASP A 131 -19.36 3.13 23.00
C ASP A 131 -19.89 2.49 24.32
N CYS A 132 -20.93 1.67 24.21
CA CYS A 132 -21.57 0.96 25.31
C CYS A 132 -20.75 -0.15 25.98
N LYS A 133 -19.53 -0.48 25.50
CA LYS A 133 -18.66 -1.50 26.13
C LYS A 133 -17.29 -0.99 26.59
N PHE A 134 -17.06 0.32 26.63
CA PHE A 134 -15.84 0.85 27.25
C PHE A 134 -15.88 0.62 28.77
N ASN A 135 -15.25 -0.47 29.23
CA ASN A 135 -14.97 -0.68 30.64
C ASN A 135 -13.52 -0.24 30.91
N PRO A 136 -13.29 0.88 31.61
CA PRO A 136 -11.94 1.43 31.86
C PRO A 136 -11.04 0.51 32.71
N ASN A 137 -11.58 -0.56 33.31
CA ASN A 137 -10.83 -1.45 34.20
C ASN A 137 -9.98 -2.51 33.48
N PHE A 138 -9.96 -2.57 32.14
CA PHE A 138 -9.11 -3.53 31.40
C PHE A 138 -7.63 -3.12 31.33
N LEU A 139 -7.26 -1.89 31.71
CA LEU A 139 -5.89 -1.38 31.66
C LEU A 139 -5.20 -1.35 33.04
N THR A 140 -5.84 -1.88 34.08
CA THR A 140 -5.29 -1.93 35.44
C THR A 140 -5.29 -3.37 35.94
N ASN A 141 -4.27 -4.13 35.56
CA ASN A 141 -3.71 -5.26 36.31
C ASN A 141 -2.24 -5.39 35.96
#